data_AF-A0A956GKP0-F1
#
_entry.id   AF-A0A956GKP0-F1
#
_cell.length_a   1.000
_cell.length_b   1.000
_cell.length_c   1.000
_cell.angle_alpha   90.00
_cell.angle_beta   90.00
_cell.angle_gamma   90.00
#
_symmetry.space_group_name_H-M   'P 1'
#
loop_
_entity.id
_entity.type
_entity.pdbx_description
1 polymer ?
#
loop_
_entity_poly.entity_id
_entity_poly.type
_entity_poly.pdbx_seq_one_letter_code
_entity_poly.pdbx_strand_id
1 'polypeptide(L)'
;KKSKKAKQRKDDDDEDADGDEDADGDEDADGDDGDRVAVADDDDDRDDDDGELSGRAGRRAGDALPPIEIGVGMSVIARRLSFTTAQGVGPVQGYKGNPVAGAVISAEVFPLGLNKKNRSFTRNLGLSVLLDRVVKIESNLTYDNMGTPETIALATTQQRIAAGVVYRHPLNPKLSVEASVRYNKMKFVIDKAAAPAGVVIQIPNVDYTFVDPGLRVRYATSPKLAIGAGAQFLLVLDTGEMQQPEEYGAATVTGIGLDGGVSYLVAPKIVVSAGAQLATFGFAFKGTGTLSDPDGDGTADIPGGRDTYYGGAVKASYLF
;
A
#
# COMPACT_ATOMS: atom_id res chain seq x y z
N LYS A 1 -6.05 -45.47 -35.56
CA LYS A 1 -7.37 -45.43 -36.26
C LYS A 1 -8.49 -45.91 -35.33
N LYS A 2 -9.26 -45.01 -34.73
CA LYS A 2 -10.74 -45.00 -34.67
C LYS A 2 -11.18 -43.85 -33.77
N SER A 3 -11.93 -42.94 -34.37
CA SER A 3 -12.42 -41.69 -33.82
C SER A 3 -13.55 -41.91 -32.81
N LYS A 4 -13.68 -41.01 -31.84
CA LYS A 4 -14.91 -40.80 -31.09
C LYS A 4 -15.38 -39.36 -31.25
N LYS A 5 -16.70 -39.27 -31.30
CA LYS A 5 -17.54 -38.35 -32.06
C LYS A 5 -18.12 -37.29 -31.12
N ALA A 6 -18.21 -36.05 -31.60
CA ALA A 6 -18.92 -34.95 -30.98
C ALA A 6 -20.43 -35.23 -30.84
N LYS A 7 -21.07 -34.62 -29.83
CA LYS A 7 -22.52 -34.43 -29.79
C LYS A 7 -22.84 -33.06 -29.20
N GLN A 8 -23.24 -32.17 -30.09
CA GLN A 8 -23.79 -30.84 -29.87
C GLN A 8 -25.31 -30.97 -29.65
N ARG A 9 -25.88 -30.20 -28.72
CA ARG A 9 -27.34 -30.04 -28.53
C ARG A 9 -27.66 -28.54 -28.44
N LYS A 10 -28.12 -28.04 -29.59
CA LYS A 10 -29.23 -27.12 -29.86
C LYS A 10 -30.57 -27.75 -29.37
N ASP A 11 -31.70 -27.09 -29.15
CA ASP A 11 -32.26 -25.76 -29.40
C ASP A 11 -33.42 -25.53 -28.37
N ASP A 12 -34.13 -24.41 -28.52
CA ASP A 12 -35.55 -24.11 -28.16
C ASP A 12 -35.79 -23.63 -26.71
N ASP A 13 -36.66 -22.67 -26.41
CA ASP A 13 -37.49 -21.69 -27.13
C ASP A 13 -38.09 -20.79 -26.03
N ASP A 14 -38.48 -19.56 -26.36
CA ASP A 14 -39.76 -18.94 -26.03
C ASP A 14 -39.70 -17.42 -25.98
N GLU A 15 -40.68 -16.89 -26.70
CA GLU A 15 -40.92 -15.54 -27.18
C GLU A 15 -41.75 -14.74 -26.16
N ASP A 16 -42.22 -13.58 -26.63
CA ASP A 16 -43.28 -12.71 -26.09
C ASP A 16 -42.83 -11.58 -25.16
N ALA A 17 -43.31 -10.34 -25.27
CA ALA A 17 -44.02 -9.60 -26.31
C ALA A 17 -44.15 -8.15 -25.76
N ASP A 18 -44.00 -7.18 -26.66
CA ASP A 18 -44.80 -5.97 -26.88
C ASP A 18 -45.40 -5.15 -25.71
N GLY A 19 -45.32 -3.82 -25.87
CA GLY A 19 -46.20 -2.85 -25.21
C GLY A 19 -45.67 -1.42 -25.19
N ASP A 20 -45.77 -0.71 -26.32
CA ASP A 20 -46.48 0.58 -26.55
C ASP A 20 -46.84 1.45 -25.32
N GLU A 21 -47.04 2.76 -25.36
CA GLU A 21 -46.92 3.92 -26.26
C GLU A 21 -47.33 5.11 -25.36
N ASP A 22 -46.84 6.30 -25.67
CA ASP A 22 -47.49 7.63 -25.58
C ASP A 22 -48.27 8.09 -24.32
N ALA A 23 -47.95 9.31 -23.85
CA ALA A 23 -48.87 10.45 -23.94
C ALA A 23 -48.32 11.71 -23.26
N ASP A 24 -48.29 12.74 -24.09
CA ASP A 24 -48.35 14.20 -23.89
C ASP A 24 -49.02 14.75 -22.61
N GLY A 25 -48.62 15.96 -22.25
CA GLY A 25 -49.30 16.80 -21.26
C GLY A 25 -48.60 18.13 -20.95
N ASP A 26 -48.69 19.07 -21.89
CA ASP A 26 -49.09 20.50 -21.74
C ASP A 26 -49.58 20.91 -20.32
N GLU A 27 -49.47 22.14 -19.79
CA GLU A 27 -49.30 23.49 -20.34
C GLU A 27 -49.20 24.46 -19.12
N ASP A 28 -48.65 25.65 -19.38
CA ASP A 28 -49.07 26.97 -18.86
C ASP A 28 -48.73 27.53 -17.46
N ALA A 29 -48.27 28.80 -17.56
CA ALA A 29 -48.75 30.01 -16.87
C ALA A 29 -47.72 30.76 -15.99
N ASP A 30 -47.11 31.76 -16.64
CA ASP A 30 -47.16 33.20 -16.31
C ASP A 30 -47.32 33.64 -14.84
N GLY A 31 -46.50 34.61 -14.41
CA GLY A 31 -46.87 35.43 -13.27
C GLY A 31 -45.78 36.31 -12.64
N ASP A 32 -45.58 37.47 -13.26
CA ASP A 32 -45.62 38.79 -12.60
C ASP A 32 -44.37 39.40 -11.93
N ASP A 33 -44.31 40.70 -12.19
CA ASP A 33 -43.34 41.73 -11.87
C ASP A 33 -43.26 42.05 -10.37
N GLY A 34 -42.21 42.79 -9.98
CA GLY A 34 -42.38 43.78 -8.92
C GLY A 34 -41.25 43.95 -7.92
N ASP A 35 -40.51 45.02 -8.17
CA ASP A 35 -40.26 46.10 -7.22
C ASP A 35 -38.91 46.20 -6.48
N ARG A 36 -38.44 47.44 -6.52
CA ARG A 36 -37.20 47.99 -5.99
C ARG A 36 -37.41 48.34 -4.52
N VAL A 37 -36.38 48.18 -3.69
CA VAL A 37 -36.08 49.22 -2.69
C VAL A 37 -34.59 49.25 -2.40
N ALA A 38 -34.00 50.43 -2.62
CA ALA A 38 -32.77 50.86 -1.98
C ALA A 38 -33.09 51.31 -0.55
N VAL A 39 -32.29 50.87 0.42
CA VAL A 39 -32.21 51.53 1.72
C VAL A 39 -30.74 51.83 1.99
N ALA A 40 -30.47 53.13 2.05
CA ALA A 40 -29.25 53.72 2.56
C ALA A 40 -29.43 54.04 4.05
N ASP A 41 -28.30 54.11 4.74
CA ASP A 41 -28.00 54.81 6.00
C ASP A 41 -28.73 54.36 7.27
N ASP A 42 -27.99 53.85 8.26
CA ASP A 42 -27.54 54.69 9.37
C ASP A 42 -26.55 53.96 10.28
N ASP A 43 -25.68 54.80 10.85
CA ASP A 43 -24.62 54.55 11.80
C ASP A 43 -25.06 53.75 13.04
N ASP A 44 -24.16 52.93 13.58
CA ASP A 44 -23.96 52.89 15.03
C ASP A 44 -22.59 52.30 15.38
N ASP A 45 -21.79 53.20 15.95
CA ASP A 45 -20.52 52.99 16.62
C ASP A 45 -20.60 51.83 17.63
N ARG A 46 -19.68 50.87 17.49
CA ARG A 46 -19.21 50.07 18.62
C ARG A 46 -17.70 49.99 18.61
N ASP A 47 -17.15 50.89 19.41
CA ASP A 47 -15.86 50.84 20.05
C ASP A 47 -15.54 49.47 20.67
N ASP A 48 -14.24 49.18 20.66
CA ASP A 48 -13.50 48.44 21.67
C ASP A 48 -13.98 47.03 22.03
N ASP A 49 -13.47 46.05 21.27
CA ASP A 49 -12.91 44.86 21.91
C ASP A 49 -11.72 44.37 21.06
N ASP A 50 -10.59 45.07 21.24
CA ASP A 50 -9.25 44.57 20.99
C ASP A 50 -8.95 43.42 21.97
N GLY A 51 -9.71 42.34 21.79
CA GLY A 51 -9.38 41.03 22.29
C GLY A 51 -8.05 40.61 21.67
N GLU A 52 -6.96 40.94 22.36
CA GLU A 52 -5.74 40.16 22.37
C GLU A 52 -6.14 38.69 22.48
N LEU A 53 -6.28 38.03 21.32
CA LEU A 53 -6.29 36.57 21.21
C LEU A 53 -4.88 36.08 21.52
N SER A 54 -4.57 36.21 22.80
CA SER A 54 -3.62 35.45 23.55
C SER A 54 -3.58 34.02 23.02
N GLY A 55 -2.45 33.72 22.41
CA GLY A 55 -1.70 32.53 22.75
C GLY A 55 -2.43 31.21 22.57
N ARG A 56 -2.07 30.53 21.48
CA ARG A 56 -1.96 29.07 21.44
C ARG A 56 -3.32 28.36 21.30
N ALA A 57 -3.99 28.60 20.18
CA ALA A 57 -4.91 27.62 19.61
C ALA A 57 -4.11 26.32 19.33
N GLY A 58 -4.08 25.42 20.32
CA GLY A 58 -3.50 24.11 20.17
C GLY A 58 -4.25 23.39 19.07
N ARG A 59 -3.55 23.06 17.98
CA ARG A 59 -4.08 22.25 16.87
C ARG A 59 -4.78 21.02 17.47
N ARG A 60 -6.06 20.83 17.19
CA ARG A 60 -6.79 19.62 17.55
C ARG A 60 -6.50 18.56 16.48
N ALA A 61 -6.44 17.30 16.85
CA ALA A 61 -6.28 16.18 15.91
C ALA A 61 -7.44 16.03 14.89
N GLY A 62 -8.49 16.87 15.01
CA GLY A 62 -9.60 17.03 14.06
C GLY A 62 -9.67 18.41 13.37
N ASP A 63 -8.74 19.32 13.63
CA ASP A 63 -8.59 20.53 12.80
C ASP A 63 -7.95 20.15 11.45
N ALA A 64 -8.05 21.05 10.47
CA ALA A 64 -7.48 20.87 9.13
C ALA A 64 -6.09 20.22 9.22
N LEU A 65 -5.97 19.02 8.62
CA LEU A 65 -4.75 18.24 8.63
C LEU A 65 -3.57 19.10 8.15
N PRO A 66 -2.39 18.97 8.79
CA PRO A 66 -1.25 19.82 8.49
C PRO A 66 -0.82 19.66 7.02
N PRO A 67 -0.45 20.76 6.35
CA PRO A 67 -0.03 20.73 4.96
C PRO A 67 1.32 20.04 4.77
N ILE A 68 2.14 19.90 5.82
CA ILE A 68 3.39 19.14 5.77
C ILE A 68 3.55 18.31 7.02
N GLU A 69 3.89 17.05 6.83
CA GLU A 69 4.31 16.12 7.88
C GLU A 69 5.67 15.53 7.49
N ILE A 70 6.65 15.61 8.39
CA ILE A 70 7.95 14.94 8.23
C ILE A 70 8.17 14.06 9.45
N GLY A 71 8.37 12.77 9.23
CA GLY A 71 8.55 11.77 10.28
C GLY A 71 9.85 11.00 10.14
N VAL A 72 10.48 10.74 11.28
CA VAL A 72 11.65 9.86 11.42
C VAL A 72 11.39 8.87 12.54
N GLY A 73 11.92 7.65 12.41
CA GLY A 73 11.67 6.62 13.40
C GLY A 73 12.42 5.32 13.17
N MET A 74 12.00 4.33 13.94
CA MET A 74 12.50 2.97 13.86
C MET A 74 11.45 2.09 13.19
N SER A 75 11.92 1.14 12.39
CA SER A 75 11.10 0.10 11.78
C SER A 75 11.56 -1.28 12.26
N VAL A 76 10.67 -2.25 12.18
CA VAL A 76 10.97 -3.67 12.32
C VAL A 76 10.33 -4.36 11.14
N ILE A 77 11.06 -5.22 10.43
CA ILE A 77 10.54 -5.96 9.29
C ILE A 77 10.85 -7.44 9.45
N ALA A 78 9.94 -8.32 9.07
CA ALA A 78 10.18 -9.75 8.92
C ALA A 78 9.70 -10.18 7.53
N ARG A 79 10.38 -11.17 6.93
CA ARG A 79 10.02 -11.73 5.62
C ARG A 79 9.81 -13.23 5.74
N ARG A 80 8.81 -13.75 5.03
CA ARG A 80 8.53 -15.17 4.88
C ARG A 80 8.24 -15.49 3.42
N LEU A 81 9.06 -16.37 2.83
CA LEU A 81 8.87 -16.95 1.51
C LEU A 81 8.52 -18.43 1.66
N SER A 82 7.45 -18.84 1.02
CA SER A 82 7.02 -20.24 0.98
C SER A 82 6.59 -20.63 -0.42
N PHE A 83 6.82 -21.89 -0.77
CA PHE A 83 6.46 -22.46 -2.06
C PHE A 83 5.43 -23.58 -1.89
N THR A 84 4.59 -23.74 -2.91
CA THR A 84 3.70 -24.88 -3.06
C THR A 84 4.36 -25.86 -4.03
N THR A 85 4.45 -27.13 -3.66
CA THR A 85 5.04 -28.18 -4.49
C THR A 85 3.97 -29.12 -5.02
N ALA A 86 4.18 -29.66 -6.23
CA ALA A 86 3.36 -30.71 -6.80
C ALA A 86 3.49 -32.02 -6.01
N GLN A 87 2.54 -32.93 -6.19
CA GLN A 87 2.53 -34.21 -5.49
C GLN A 87 3.72 -35.07 -5.94
N GLY A 88 4.51 -35.57 -5.00
CA GLY A 88 5.69 -36.39 -5.29
C GLY A 88 7.00 -35.61 -5.42
N VAL A 89 6.94 -34.27 -5.48
CA VAL A 89 8.11 -33.39 -5.46
C VAL A 89 8.53 -33.13 -4.01
N GLY A 90 9.84 -33.19 -3.74
CA GLY A 90 10.41 -32.90 -2.41
C GLY A 90 10.17 -31.45 -1.96
N PRO A 91 10.32 -31.16 -0.66
CA PRO A 91 10.16 -29.79 -0.16
C PRO A 91 11.22 -28.85 -0.74
N VAL A 92 10.77 -27.67 -1.17
CA VAL A 92 11.63 -26.62 -1.71
C VAL A 92 12.09 -25.70 -0.58
N GLN A 93 13.32 -25.20 -0.68
CA GLN A 93 13.86 -24.27 0.30
C GLN A 93 13.03 -22.96 0.35
N GLY A 94 12.30 -22.75 1.44
CA GLY A 94 11.67 -21.47 1.75
C GLY A 94 12.60 -20.52 2.50
N TYR A 95 12.10 -19.33 2.83
CA TYR A 95 12.78 -18.38 3.72
C TYR A 95 11.88 -17.98 4.88
N LYS A 96 12.43 -17.94 6.09
CA LYS A 96 11.75 -17.42 7.28
C LYS A 96 12.72 -16.56 8.09
N GLY A 97 12.66 -15.26 7.86
CA GLY A 97 13.46 -14.28 8.59
C GLY A 97 12.85 -13.96 9.95
N ASN A 98 13.71 -13.77 10.95
CA ASN A 98 13.32 -13.14 12.20
C ASN A 98 13.02 -11.64 11.96
N PRO A 99 12.23 -11.00 12.85
CA PRO A 99 12.07 -9.55 12.81
C PRO A 99 13.40 -8.82 12.97
N VAL A 100 13.65 -7.83 12.13
CA VAL A 100 14.92 -7.10 12.04
C VAL A 100 14.69 -5.60 12.11
N ALA A 101 15.56 -4.90 12.84
CA ALA A 101 15.40 -3.47 13.07
C ALA A 101 15.93 -2.63 11.90
N GLY A 102 15.22 -1.55 11.61
CA GLY A 102 15.53 -0.57 10.59
C GLY A 102 15.26 0.86 11.04
N ALA A 103 15.54 1.78 10.12
CA ALA A 103 15.21 3.19 10.25
C ALA A 103 14.25 3.58 9.14
N VAL A 104 13.27 4.40 9.49
CA VAL A 104 12.26 4.89 8.55
C VAL A 104 12.21 6.41 8.55
N ILE A 105 12.10 6.98 7.36
CA ILE A 105 11.86 8.39 7.11
C ILE A 105 10.64 8.47 6.20
N SER A 106 9.70 9.35 6.52
CA SER A 106 8.52 9.61 5.69
C SER A 106 8.22 11.09 5.62
N ALA A 107 7.77 11.57 4.46
CA ALA A 107 7.32 12.93 4.29
C ALA A 107 6.03 12.97 3.47
N GLU A 108 5.09 13.80 3.89
CA GLU A 108 3.88 14.10 3.14
C GLU A 108 3.68 15.61 3.05
N VAL A 109 3.45 16.10 1.83
CA VAL A 109 3.36 17.54 1.53
C VAL A 109 2.11 17.79 0.71
N PHE A 110 1.31 18.76 1.10
CA PHE A 110 0.08 19.23 0.44
C PHE A 110 0.30 20.68 0.01
N PRO A 111 0.93 20.91 -1.17
CA PRO A 111 1.40 22.25 -1.56
C PRO A 111 0.27 23.28 -1.59
N LEU A 112 -0.89 22.87 -2.08
CA LEU A 112 -2.06 23.74 -2.20
C LEU A 112 -2.77 23.98 -0.84
N GLY A 113 -2.45 23.21 0.18
CA GLY A 113 -2.86 23.43 1.57
C GLY A 113 -2.04 24.47 2.32
N LEU A 114 -0.87 24.88 1.78
CA LEU A 114 -0.06 25.97 2.34
C LEU A 114 -0.73 27.34 2.16
N ASN A 115 -1.53 27.50 1.10
CA ASN A 115 -2.30 28.71 0.89
C ASN A 115 -3.57 28.69 1.74
N LYS A 116 -3.57 29.44 2.85
CA LYS A 116 -4.72 29.55 3.77
C LYS A 116 -6.02 30.04 3.11
N LYS A 117 -5.93 30.76 1.99
CA LYS A 117 -7.10 31.24 1.23
C LYS A 117 -7.72 30.14 0.38
N ASN A 118 -6.99 29.06 0.09
CA ASN A 118 -7.51 27.96 -0.70
C ASN A 118 -8.50 27.12 0.12
N ARG A 119 -9.78 27.19 -0.27
CA ARG A 119 -10.87 26.37 0.28
C ARG A 119 -11.30 25.24 -0.66
N SER A 120 -10.69 25.12 -1.83
CA SER A 120 -11.00 24.09 -2.83
C SER A 120 -10.54 22.70 -2.40
N PHE A 121 -11.12 21.67 -3.00
CA PHE A 121 -10.74 20.26 -2.80
C PHE A 121 -9.27 19.99 -3.12
N THR A 122 -8.68 20.77 -4.03
CA THR A 122 -7.27 20.63 -4.46
C THR A 122 -6.27 20.84 -3.34
N ARG A 123 -6.65 21.55 -2.27
CA ARG A 123 -5.81 21.72 -1.07
C ARG A 123 -5.44 20.40 -0.39
N ASN A 124 -6.21 19.35 -0.65
CA ASN A 124 -5.99 18.03 -0.07
C ASN A 124 -5.25 17.07 -1.01
N LEU A 125 -4.78 17.54 -2.17
CA LEU A 125 -3.88 16.81 -3.03
C LEU A 125 -2.43 17.04 -2.57
N GLY A 126 -1.71 15.95 -2.38
CA GLY A 126 -0.35 15.97 -1.85
C GLY A 126 0.55 14.92 -2.47
N LEU A 127 1.81 14.99 -2.04
CA LEU A 127 2.90 14.10 -2.40
C LEU A 127 3.34 13.34 -1.16
N SER A 128 3.68 12.07 -1.31
CA SER A 128 4.16 11.20 -0.24
C SER A 128 5.49 10.57 -0.65
N VAL A 129 6.42 10.49 0.30
CA VAL A 129 7.71 9.82 0.16
C VAL A 129 7.98 8.97 1.40
N LEU A 130 8.52 7.77 1.19
CA LEU A 130 8.93 6.83 2.22
C LEU A 130 10.31 6.27 1.90
N LEU A 131 11.19 6.24 2.89
CA LEU A 131 12.45 5.52 2.88
C LEU A 131 12.50 4.65 4.13
N ASP A 132 12.63 3.34 3.97
CA ASP A 132 12.79 2.39 5.06
C ASP A 132 13.99 1.50 4.76
N ARG A 133 14.93 1.43 5.70
CA ARG A 133 16.17 0.67 5.51
C ARG A 133 16.53 -0.09 6.77
N VAL A 134 16.75 -1.39 6.61
CA VAL A 134 17.24 -2.26 7.67
C VAL A 134 18.72 -1.97 7.93
N VAL A 135 19.11 -1.86 9.21
CA VAL A 135 20.47 -1.41 9.59
C VAL A 135 21.51 -2.50 9.34
N LYS A 136 21.28 -3.70 9.86
CA LYS A 136 22.14 -4.87 9.66
C LYS A 136 21.31 -6.14 9.78
N ILE A 137 21.41 -7.02 8.78
CA ILE A 137 20.82 -8.36 8.83
C ILE A 137 21.71 -9.38 8.17
N GLU A 138 21.57 -10.60 8.67
CA GLU A 138 22.24 -11.79 8.17
C GLU A 138 21.18 -12.87 7.97
N SER A 139 21.25 -13.56 6.83
CA SER A 139 20.41 -14.71 6.53
C SER A 139 21.18 -15.97 6.90
N ASN A 140 20.63 -16.77 7.81
CA ASN A 140 21.26 -18.02 8.21
C ASN A 140 20.87 -19.12 7.23
N LEU A 141 21.87 -19.71 6.59
CA LEU A 141 21.72 -20.87 5.72
C LEU A 141 22.26 -22.09 6.45
N THR A 142 21.42 -23.11 6.65
CA THR A 142 21.86 -24.42 7.13
C THR A 142 22.02 -25.35 5.95
N TYR A 143 23.19 -25.96 5.81
CA TYR A 143 23.52 -26.91 4.73
C TYR A 143 24.17 -28.16 5.32
N ASP A 144 24.15 -29.25 4.56
CA ASP A 144 24.83 -30.49 4.92
C ASP A 144 26.27 -30.45 4.42
N ASN A 145 27.22 -30.56 5.35
CA ASN A 145 28.64 -30.72 5.06
C ASN A 145 29.07 -32.16 5.39
N MET A 146 29.02 -33.05 4.39
CA MET A 146 29.43 -34.46 4.53
C MET A 146 28.75 -35.19 5.70
N GLY A 147 27.45 -34.98 5.91
CA GLY A 147 26.66 -35.59 6.99
C GLY A 147 26.64 -34.79 8.29
N THR A 148 27.27 -33.61 8.33
CA THR A 148 27.23 -32.69 9.48
C THR A 148 26.50 -31.40 9.10
N PRO A 149 25.39 -31.04 9.78
CA PRO A 149 24.70 -29.79 9.51
C PRO A 149 25.55 -28.61 9.99
N GLU A 150 25.86 -27.70 9.08
CA GLU A 150 26.56 -26.44 9.36
C GLU A 150 25.66 -25.26 9.04
N THR A 151 25.81 -24.16 9.79
CA THR A 151 25.08 -22.92 9.56
C THR A 151 26.04 -21.78 9.26
N ILE A 152 25.85 -21.12 8.14
CA ILE A 152 26.57 -19.89 7.74
C ILE A 152 25.63 -18.69 7.78
N ALA A 153 26.15 -17.56 8.26
CA ALA A 153 25.49 -16.27 8.22
C ALA A 153 25.90 -15.50 6.96
N LEU A 154 24.93 -15.19 6.09
CA LEU A 154 25.16 -14.47 4.85
C LEU A 154 24.68 -13.02 4.98
N ALA A 155 25.55 -12.06 4.66
CA ALA A 155 25.19 -10.65 4.69
C ALA A 155 23.95 -10.41 3.82
N THR A 156 22.97 -9.70 4.37
CA THR A 156 21.70 -9.46 3.69
C THR A 156 21.39 -7.96 3.70
N THR A 157 20.84 -7.46 2.60
CA THR A 157 20.39 -6.08 2.48
C THR A 157 18.88 -6.05 2.28
N GLN A 158 18.19 -5.24 3.08
CA GLN A 158 16.76 -5.00 2.93
C GLN A 158 16.43 -3.51 3.00
N GLN A 159 15.69 -3.03 1.99
CA GLN A 159 15.27 -1.63 1.89
C GLN A 159 13.97 -1.49 1.12
N ARG A 160 13.24 -0.39 1.39
CA ARG A 160 12.05 0.03 0.67
C ARG A 160 12.09 1.54 0.43
N ILE A 161 11.77 1.93 -0.79
CA ILE A 161 11.56 3.32 -1.18
C ILE A 161 10.18 3.42 -1.81
N ALA A 162 9.41 4.43 -1.46
CA ALA A 162 8.14 4.71 -2.11
C ALA A 162 7.98 6.21 -2.35
N ALA A 163 7.36 6.58 -3.46
CA ALA A 163 6.99 7.95 -3.77
C ALA A 163 5.68 7.98 -4.56
N GLY A 164 4.81 8.96 -4.30
CA GLY A 164 3.53 9.02 -4.98
C GLY A 164 2.66 10.20 -4.63
N VAL A 165 1.42 10.11 -5.08
CA VAL A 165 0.37 11.11 -4.84
C VAL A 165 -0.61 10.60 -3.81
N VAL A 166 -1.12 11.51 -3.00
CA VAL A 166 -2.13 11.24 -1.97
C VAL A 166 -3.24 12.30 -2.06
N TYR A 167 -4.48 11.88 -1.91
CA TYR A 167 -5.63 12.76 -1.83
C TYR A 167 -6.39 12.46 -0.54
N ARG A 168 -6.56 13.48 0.31
CA ARG A 168 -7.25 13.35 1.59
C ARG A 168 -8.64 13.97 1.52
N HIS A 169 -9.67 13.18 1.73
CA HIS A 169 -11.05 13.64 1.78
C HIS A 169 -11.57 13.64 3.23
N PRO A 170 -11.73 14.80 3.88
CA PRO A 170 -12.35 14.88 5.19
C PRO A 170 -13.87 14.68 5.05
N LEU A 171 -14.40 13.60 5.60
CA LEU A 171 -15.84 13.33 5.63
C LEU A 171 -16.53 14.12 6.74
N ASN A 172 -15.85 14.28 7.88
CA ASN A 172 -16.27 15.12 9.00
C ASN A 172 -15.04 15.48 9.86
N PRO A 173 -15.15 16.26 10.95
CA PRO A 173 -14.00 16.66 11.76
C PRO A 173 -13.21 15.50 12.40
N LYS A 174 -13.78 14.30 12.50
CA LYS A 174 -13.13 13.12 13.09
C LYS A 174 -12.71 12.10 12.04
N LEU A 175 -13.37 12.03 10.89
CA LEU A 175 -13.20 10.97 9.90
C LEU A 175 -12.67 11.55 8.58
N SER A 176 -11.60 10.95 8.07
CA SER A 176 -11.07 11.24 6.74
C SER A 176 -10.74 9.95 6.01
N VAL A 177 -10.91 9.97 4.69
CA VAL A 177 -10.46 8.93 3.77
C VAL A 177 -9.29 9.47 2.95
N GLU A 178 -8.25 8.68 2.78
CA GLU A 178 -7.12 8.99 1.93
C GLU A 178 -7.08 8.00 0.78
N ALA A 179 -6.98 8.51 -0.45
CA ALA A 179 -6.67 7.72 -1.62
C ALA A 179 -5.21 7.97 -2.00
N SER A 180 -4.48 6.92 -2.35
CA SER A 180 -3.06 7.03 -2.71
C SER A 180 -2.73 6.20 -3.93
N VAL A 181 -1.76 6.66 -4.71
CA VAL A 181 -1.08 5.87 -5.73
C VAL A 181 0.42 6.13 -5.59
N ARG A 182 1.21 5.11 -5.25
CA ARG A 182 2.66 5.27 -5.07
C ARG A 182 3.44 4.24 -5.87
N TYR A 183 4.54 4.70 -6.46
CA TYR A 183 5.56 3.83 -7.02
C TYR A 183 6.48 3.37 -5.88
N ASN A 184 6.69 2.06 -5.78
CA ASN A 184 7.48 1.43 -4.74
C ASN A 184 8.61 0.61 -5.36
N LYS A 185 9.76 0.65 -4.70
CA LYS A 185 10.88 -0.27 -4.92
C LYS A 185 11.26 -0.92 -3.60
N MET A 186 11.19 -2.25 -3.54
CA MET A 186 11.47 -3.04 -2.34
C MET A 186 12.50 -4.12 -2.66
N LYS A 187 13.62 -4.09 -1.96
CA LYS A 187 14.77 -4.94 -2.21
C LYS A 187 15.05 -5.84 -1.01
N PHE A 188 15.32 -7.10 -1.28
CA PHE A 188 15.90 -8.06 -0.35
C PHE A 188 16.96 -8.90 -1.11
N VAL A 189 18.23 -8.72 -0.74
CA VAL A 189 19.38 -9.36 -1.40
C VAL A 189 20.23 -10.07 -0.36
N ILE A 190 20.48 -11.36 -0.58
CA ILE A 190 21.43 -12.18 0.15
C ILE A 190 22.74 -12.19 -0.66
N ASP A 191 23.87 -11.98 0.01
CA ASP A 191 25.18 -12.17 -0.60
C ASP A 191 25.46 -13.66 -0.80
N LYS A 192 25.02 -14.20 -1.94
CA LYS A 192 25.19 -15.61 -2.30
C LYS A 192 26.66 -15.97 -2.57
N ALA A 193 27.53 -15.00 -2.86
CA ALA A 193 28.94 -15.24 -3.18
C ALA A 193 29.76 -15.68 -1.96
N ALA A 194 29.26 -15.43 -0.74
CA ALA A 194 29.87 -15.88 0.49
C ALA A 194 29.54 -17.34 0.85
N ALA A 195 28.70 -18.02 0.04
CA ALA A 195 28.38 -19.43 0.26
C ALA A 195 29.58 -20.35 -0.05
N PRO A 196 29.81 -21.43 0.71
CA PRO A 196 30.84 -22.41 0.41
C PRO A 196 30.66 -23.04 -0.98
N ALA A 197 31.76 -23.45 -1.60
CA ALA A 197 31.73 -24.09 -2.92
C ALA A 197 30.84 -25.34 -2.91
N GLY A 198 29.92 -25.43 -3.87
CA GLY A 198 28.97 -26.55 -3.99
C GLY A 198 27.65 -26.38 -3.21
N VAL A 199 27.51 -25.34 -2.39
CA VAL A 199 26.24 -25.03 -1.72
C VAL A 199 25.38 -24.15 -2.64
N VAL A 200 24.24 -24.69 -3.09
CA VAL A 200 23.28 -23.96 -3.92
C VAL A 200 22.24 -23.29 -3.03
N ILE A 201 22.10 -21.97 -3.16
CA ILE A 201 21.05 -21.20 -2.48
C ILE A 201 19.89 -21.05 -3.44
N GLN A 202 18.77 -21.70 -3.14
CA GLN A 202 17.56 -21.67 -3.97
C GLN A 202 16.67 -20.46 -3.64
N ILE A 203 17.04 -19.64 -2.67
CA ILE A 203 16.29 -18.44 -2.30
C ILE A 203 16.73 -17.29 -3.23
N PRO A 204 15.87 -16.81 -4.13
CA PRO A 204 16.21 -15.74 -5.05
C PRO A 204 16.23 -14.39 -4.34
N ASN A 205 17.08 -13.50 -4.85
CA ASN A 205 17.06 -12.10 -4.48
C ASN A 205 15.85 -11.42 -5.13
N VAL A 206 15.13 -10.61 -4.36
CA VAL A 206 13.96 -9.90 -4.86
C VAL A 206 14.25 -8.41 -4.94
N ASP A 207 13.86 -7.80 -6.06
CA ASP A 207 13.89 -6.35 -6.27
C ASP A 207 12.52 -5.94 -6.83
N TYR A 208 11.50 -6.03 -5.96
CA TYR A 208 10.13 -5.73 -6.33
C TYR A 208 9.99 -4.27 -6.74
N THR A 209 9.44 -4.07 -7.92
CA THR A 209 8.98 -2.76 -8.39
C THR A 209 7.48 -2.84 -8.60
N PHE A 210 6.71 -1.95 -7.99
CA PHE A 210 5.24 -1.99 -8.10
C PHE A 210 4.60 -0.61 -7.90
N VAL A 211 3.39 -0.46 -8.43
CA VAL A 211 2.51 0.68 -8.14
C VAL A 211 1.43 0.24 -7.17
N ASP A 212 1.16 1.03 -6.12
CA ASP A 212 0.17 0.67 -5.08
C ASP A 212 -1.02 1.65 -4.99
N PRO A 213 -2.07 1.50 -5.82
CA PRO A 213 -3.34 2.15 -5.55
C PRO A 213 -3.90 1.65 -4.22
N GLY A 214 -4.29 2.57 -3.34
CA GLY A 214 -4.75 2.24 -2.00
C GLY A 214 -5.73 3.25 -1.43
N LEU A 215 -6.45 2.78 -0.41
CA LEU A 215 -7.36 3.57 0.41
C LEU A 215 -6.98 3.40 1.88
N ARG A 216 -7.01 4.50 2.62
CA ARG A 216 -6.83 4.51 4.07
C ARG A 216 -7.95 5.31 4.73
N VAL A 217 -8.50 4.77 5.80
CA VAL A 217 -9.44 5.48 6.68
C VAL A 217 -8.68 5.94 7.91
N ARG A 218 -8.92 7.17 8.35
CA ARG A 218 -8.40 7.73 9.60
C ARG A 218 -9.54 8.27 10.44
N TYR A 219 -9.57 7.88 11.72
CA TYR A 219 -10.57 8.30 12.69
C TYR A 219 -9.91 8.91 13.94
N ALA A 220 -10.20 10.18 14.23
CA ALA A 220 -9.78 10.87 15.45
C ALA A 220 -10.75 10.53 16.60
N THR A 221 -10.28 9.69 17.51
CA THR A 221 -11.05 9.28 18.70
C THR A 221 -11.09 10.39 19.75
N SER A 222 -10.06 11.24 19.79
CA SER A 222 -9.98 12.42 20.66
C SER A 222 -9.18 13.55 19.99
N PRO A 223 -9.11 14.77 20.58
CA PRO A 223 -8.28 15.85 20.06
C PRO A 223 -6.77 15.55 20.02
N LYS A 224 -6.30 14.46 20.63
CA LYS A 224 -4.88 14.07 20.60
C LYS A 224 -4.65 12.69 20.00
N LEU A 225 -5.68 11.88 19.82
CA LEU A 225 -5.54 10.47 19.43
C LEU A 225 -6.30 10.22 18.14
N ALA A 226 -5.64 9.54 17.20
CA ALA A 226 -6.25 9.04 15.99
C ALA A 226 -5.81 7.60 15.71
N ILE A 227 -6.69 6.86 15.07
CA ILE A 227 -6.42 5.52 14.55
C ILE A 227 -6.60 5.52 13.05
N GLY A 228 -5.90 4.64 12.35
CA GLY A 228 -6.06 4.49 10.91
C GLY A 228 -5.85 3.05 10.47
N ALA A 229 -6.47 2.71 9.35
CA ALA A 229 -6.31 1.43 8.68
C ALA A 229 -6.40 1.63 7.17
N GLY A 230 -5.59 0.89 6.41
CA GLY A 230 -5.51 1.00 4.97
C GLY A 230 -5.35 -0.35 4.28
N ALA A 231 -5.73 -0.36 3.01
CA ALA A 231 -5.53 -1.47 2.11
C ALA A 231 -5.08 -0.95 0.74
N GLN A 232 -4.17 -1.69 0.11
CA GLN A 232 -3.65 -1.39 -1.21
C GLN A 232 -3.54 -2.64 -2.06
N PHE A 233 -3.82 -2.48 -3.35
CA PHE A 233 -3.46 -3.48 -4.36
C PHE A 233 -2.04 -3.20 -4.85
N LEU A 234 -1.22 -4.23 -5.02
CA LEU A 234 0.18 -4.07 -5.44
C LEU A 234 0.29 -4.52 -6.90
N LEU A 235 0.29 -3.56 -7.83
CA LEU A 235 0.50 -3.79 -9.25
C LEU A 235 1.98 -4.03 -9.50
N VAL A 236 2.39 -5.31 -9.48
CA VAL A 236 3.79 -5.71 -9.62
C VAL A 236 4.26 -5.55 -11.07
N LEU A 237 5.33 -4.77 -11.24
CA LEU A 237 5.98 -4.48 -12.51
C LEU A 237 7.27 -5.29 -12.69
N ASP A 238 7.96 -5.57 -11.59
CA ASP A 238 9.20 -6.36 -11.56
C ASP A 238 9.26 -7.14 -10.24
N THR A 239 9.87 -8.32 -10.25
CA THR A 239 10.07 -9.20 -9.10
C THR A 239 11.54 -9.55 -8.83
N GLY A 240 12.48 -9.05 -9.64
CA GLY A 240 13.90 -9.39 -9.56
C GLY A 240 14.20 -10.79 -10.08
N GLU A 241 15.00 -11.56 -9.33
CA GLU A 241 15.44 -12.89 -9.73
C GLU A 241 14.27 -13.89 -9.78
N MET A 242 13.19 -13.66 -9.02
CA MET A 242 12.05 -14.60 -8.92
C MET A 242 11.47 -15.03 -10.28
N GLN A 243 11.42 -14.15 -11.27
CA GLN A 243 10.85 -14.48 -12.58
C GLN A 243 11.89 -14.74 -13.69
N GLN A 244 13.18 -14.81 -13.33
CA GLN A 244 14.23 -15.12 -14.29
C GLN A 244 14.18 -16.61 -14.68
N PRO A 245 14.48 -16.98 -15.94
CA PRO A 245 14.49 -18.38 -16.38
C PRO A 245 15.46 -19.26 -15.58
N GLU A 246 16.57 -18.71 -15.10
CA GLU A 246 17.54 -19.42 -14.28
C GLU A 246 17.01 -19.73 -12.87
N GLU A 247 15.89 -19.13 -12.48
CA GLU A 247 15.25 -19.29 -11.17
C GLU A 247 13.85 -19.92 -11.39
N TYR A 248 12.75 -19.29 -10.95
CA TYR A 248 11.40 -19.86 -11.09
C TYR A 248 10.70 -19.50 -12.42
N GLY A 249 11.26 -18.62 -13.24
CA GLY A 249 10.74 -18.29 -14.56
C GLY A 249 9.40 -17.53 -14.54
N ALA A 250 8.70 -17.52 -15.67
CA ALA A 250 7.52 -16.69 -15.86
C ALA A 250 6.42 -17.04 -14.83
N ALA A 251 5.78 -16.02 -14.28
CA ALA A 251 4.70 -16.16 -13.31
C ALA A 251 3.62 -15.10 -13.49
N THR A 252 2.40 -15.41 -13.08
CA THR A 252 1.40 -14.37 -12.78
C THR A 252 1.58 -13.94 -11.33
N VAL A 253 1.68 -12.63 -11.11
CA VAL A 253 1.94 -12.08 -9.78
C VAL A 253 0.75 -11.25 -9.32
N THR A 254 0.32 -11.47 -8.09
CA THR A 254 -0.72 -10.68 -7.41
C THR A 254 -0.15 -10.15 -6.11
N GLY A 255 -0.55 -8.96 -5.69
CA GLY A 255 -0.11 -8.46 -4.39
C GLY A 255 -1.15 -7.62 -3.69
N ILE A 256 -1.16 -7.74 -2.37
CA ILE A 256 -2.05 -7.01 -1.48
C ILE A 256 -1.20 -6.49 -0.32
N GLY A 257 -1.45 -5.24 0.07
CA GLY A 257 -0.92 -4.67 1.29
C GLY A 257 -2.03 -4.21 2.21
N LEU A 258 -1.79 -4.36 3.51
CA LEU A 258 -2.64 -3.84 4.58
C LEU A 258 -1.76 -3.05 5.53
N ASP A 259 -2.32 -2.00 6.13
CA ASP A 259 -1.67 -1.28 7.21
C ASP A 259 -2.67 -0.80 8.25
N GLY A 260 -2.17 -0.56 9.45
CA GLY A 260 -2.94 0.05 10.52
C GLY A 260 -2.04 0.72 11.54
N GLY A 261 -2.56 1.69 12.26
CA GLY A 261 -1.76 2.43 13.22
C GLY A 261 -2.54 3.37 14.11
N VAL A 262 -1.81 3.91 15.07
CA VAL A 262 -2.28 4.87 16.07
C VAL A 262 -1.32 6.06 16.07
N SER A 263 -1.86 7.26 16.12
CA SER A 263 -1.12 8.52 16.19
C SER A 263 -1.56 9.31 17.41
N TYR A 264 -0.59 9.80 18.18
CA TYR A 264 -0.79 10.59 19.38
C TYR A 264 -0.06 11.94 19.31
N LEU A 265 -0.80 13.04 19.45
CA LEU A 265 -0.29 14.40 19.47
C LEU A 265 0.32 14.70 20.86
N VAL A 266 1.65 14.54 20.97
CA VAL A 266 2.39 14.79 22.22
C VAL A 266 2.61 16.28 22.48
N ALA A 267 2.72 17.08 21.41
CA ALA A 267 2.83 18.54 21.47
C ALA A 267 2.13 19.15 20.25
N PRO A 268 1.83 20.46 20.21
CA PRO A 268 1.02 21.08 19.14
C PRO A 268 1.52 20.84 17.70
N LYS A 269 2.78 20.47 17.52
CA LYS A 269 3.40 20.16 16.22
C LYS A 269 4.13 18.82 16.20
N ILE A 270 4.02 18.01 17.25
CA ILE A 270 4.75 16.75 17.35
C ILE A 270 3.74 15.63 17.57
N VAL A 271 3.75 14.68 16.63
CA VAL A 271 2.95 13.46 16.68
C VAL A 271 3.87 12.28 16.83
N VAL A 272 3.55 11.37 17.74
CA VAL A 272 4.16 10.05 17.80
C VAL A 272 3.18 9.05 17.20
N SER A 273 3.61 8.28 16.22
CA SER A 273 2.79 7.28 15.56
C SER A 273 3.42 5.89 15.68
N ALA A 274 2.59 4.89 15.96
CA ALA A 274 2.96 3.49 15.88
C ALA A 274 2.06 2.80 14.86
N GLY A 275 2.63 1.96 14.00
CA GLY A 275 1.86 1.26 12.98
C GLY A 275 2.43 -0.10 12.63
N ALA A 276 1.58 -0.94 12.05
CA ALA A 276 1.90 -2.23 11.49
C ALA A 276 1.54 -2.27 10.01
N GLN A 277 2.29 -3.04 9.23
CA GLN A 277 2.05 -3.27 7.81
C GLN A 277 2.20 -4.76 7.48
N LEU A 278 1.40 -5.22 6.53
CA LEU A 278 1.50 -6.53 5.91
C LEU A 278 1.55 -6.31 4.40
N ALA A 279 2.49 -6.93 3.70
CA ALA A 279 2.48 -7.01 2.24
C ALA A 279 2.65 -8.47 1.83
N THR A 280 1.83 -8.95 0.91
CA THR A 280 1.93 -10.31 0.37
C THR A 280 2.01 -10.23 -1.15
N PHE A 281 2.94 -10.98 -1.74
CA PHE A 281 3.06 -11.24 -3.17
C PHE A 281 2.80 -12.72 -3.42
N GLY A 282 1.76 -13.04 -4.17
CA GLY A 282 1.42 -14.38 -4.61
C GLY A 282 1.89 -14.61 -6.04
N PHE A 283 2.51 -15.76 -6.28
CA PHE A 283 3.05 -16.19 -7.56
C PHE A 283 2.34 -17.44 -8.02
N ALA A 284 1.92 -17.46 -9.28
CA ALA A 284 1.53 -18.66 -10.01
C ALA A 284 2.54 -18.88 -11.14
N PHE A 285 3.47 -19.81 -10.95
CA PHE A 285 4.57 -20.10 -11.88
C PHE A 285 4.07 -20.91 -13.07
N LYS A 286 4.67 -20.67 -14.24
CA LYS A 286 4.30 -21.31 -15.51
C LYS A 286 5.17 -22.53 -15.85
N GLY A 287 6.12 -22.91 -14.99
CA GLY A 287 7.04 -24.03 -15.24
C GLY A 287 8.07 -23.73 -16.32
N THR A 288 8.47 -22.46 -16.48
CA THR A 288 9.46 -22.06 -17.50
C THR A 288 10.83 -21.73 -16.90
N GLY A 289 11.04 -22.02 -15.62
CA GLY A 289 12.29 -21.72 -14.92
C GLY A 289 12.91 -22.99 -14.35
N THR A 290 14.23 -23.01 -14.23
CA THR A 290 14.97 -24.21 -13.79
C THR A 290 14.58 -24.68 -12.39
N LEU A 291 14.16 -23.76 -11.51
CA LEU A 291 13.70 -24.11 -10.16
C LEU A 291 12.22 -24.49 -10.16
N SER A 292 11.38 -23.93 -11.04
CA SER A 292 9.95 -24.25 -11.07
C SER A 292 9.60 -25.53 -11.82
N ASP A 293 10.49 -25.97 -12.70
CA ASP A 293 10.46 -27.22 -13.45
C ASP A 293 11.87 -27.86 -13.46
N PRO A 294 12.30 -28.49 -12.35
CA PRO A 294 13.62 -29.11 -12.25
C PRO A 294 13.82 -30.32 -13.16
N ASP A 295 12.76 -31.01 -13.58
CA ASP A 295 12.85 -32.18 -14.47
C ASP A 295 12.74 -31.83 -15.96
N GLY A 296 12.30 -30.61 -16.28
CA GLY A 296 12.27 -30.04 -17.61
C GLY A 296 11.15 -30.58 -18.48
N ASP A 297 10.07 -31.11 -17.88
CA ASP A 297 8.96 -31.71 -18.60
C ASP A 297 7.94 -30.68 -19.15
N GLY A 298 8.14 -29.40 -18.84
CA GLY A 298 7.29 -28.29 -19.25
C GLY A 298 6.08 -28.07 -18.36
N THR A 299 6.01 -28.76 -17.21
CA THR A 299 5.00 -28.56 -16.17
C THR A 299 5.63 -27.99 -14.91
N ALA A 300 4.87 -27.18 -14.17
CA ALA A 300 5.39 -26.56 -12.97
C ALA A 300 5.33 -27.54 -11.79
N ASP A 301 6.47 -28.16 -11.45
CA ASP A 301 6.70 -28.88 -10.20
C ASP A 301 6.51 -27.99 -8.97
N ILE A 302 6.80 -26.69 -9.13
CA ILE A 302 6.53 -25.66 -8.14
C ILE A 302 5.49 -24.69 -8.73
N PRO A 303 4.19 -24.99 -8.67
CA PRO A 303 3.16 -24.19 -9.32
C PRO A 303 2.92 -22.83 -8.66
N GLY A 304 3.37 -22.63 -7.41
CA GLY A 304 3.10 -21.38 -6.71
C GLY A 304 4.09 -21.00 -5.63
N GLY A 305 4.10 -19.70 -5.33
CA GLY A 305 4.94 -19.10 -4.30
C GLY A 305 4.20 -17.99 -3.57
N ARG A 306 4.59 -17.74 -2.33
CA ARG A 306 4.07 -16.64 -1.53
C ARG A 306 5.20 -15.99 -0.77
N ASP A 307 5.47 -14.72 -1.07
CA ASP A 307 6.39 -13.88 -0.32
C ASP A 307 5.60 -12.88 0.54
N THR A 308 5.81 -12.90 1.84
CA THR A 308 5.07 -12.09 2.81
C THR A 308 6.01 -11.29 3.67
N TYR A 309 5.77 -9.98 3.75
CA TYR A 309 6.48 -9.03 4.58
C TYR A 309 5.55 -8.57 5.71
N TYR A 310 6.06 -8.66 6.93
CA TYR A 310 5.45 -8.09 8.12
C TYR A 310 6.31 -6.91 8.54
N GLY A 311 5.71 -5.76 8.79
CA GLY A 311 6.44 -4.59 9.26
C GLY A 311 5.74 -3.93 10.44
N GLY A 312 6.53 -3.27 11.27
CA GLY A 312 6.08 -2.35 12.28
C GLY A 312 6.96 -1.11 12.28
N ALA A 313 6.43 0.04 12.67
CA ALA A 313 7.22 1.25 12.81
C ALA A 313 6.71 2.13 13.95
N VAL A 314 7.63 2.80 14.62
CA VAL A 314 7.35 3.90 15.55
C VAL A 314 8.07 5.14 15.03
N LYS A 315 7.32 6.23 14.82
CA LYS A 315 7.81 7.49 14.22
C LYS A 315 7.46 8.68 15.10
N ALA A 316 8.37 9.64 15.19
CA ALA A 316 8.08 10.98 15.62
C ALA A 316 7.97 11.88 14.37
N SER A 317 6.82 12.53 14.21
CA SER A 317 6.51 13.41 13.09
C SER A 317 6.40 14.86 13.56
N TYR A 318 6.99 15.77 12.80
CA TYR A 318 6.79 17.21 12.96
C TYR A 318 5.78 17.72 11.93
N LEU A 319 4.81 18.51 12.42
CA LEU A 319 3.73 19.09 11.63
C LEU A 319 4.01 20.57 11.36
N PHE A 320 4.13 20.97 10.09
CA PHE A 320 4.25 22.39 9.74
C PHE A 320 2.87 23.04 9.56
#